data_AF-A0A7C1DPF0-F1
#
_entry.id   AF-A0A7C1DPF0-F1
#
_cell.length_a   1.000
_cell.length_b   1.000
_cell.length_c   1.000
_cell.angle_alpha   90.00
_cell.angle_beta   90.00
_cell.angle_gamma   90.00
#
_symmetry.space_group_name_H-M   'P 1'
#
loop_
_entity.id
_entity.type
_entity.pdbx_description
1 polymer ?
#
loop_
_entity_poly.entity_id
_entity_poly.type
_entity_poly.pdbx_seq_one_letter_code
_entity_poly.pdbx_strand_id
1 'polypeptide(L)'
;MTKFIGAVEVVRVNTGLQLGRITNVWCSSCGVCDGDLRESSGTCYTNWIAARDAVNTAGQGQVDLNSINRDPWGSPYLLDESEGDPSEASCVYDTISSAGPDGISGTSDDISFTIPFYSCR
;
A
#
# COMPACT_ATOMS: atom_id res chain seq x y z
N MET A 1 -3.74 0.16 8.99
CA MET A 1 -3.61 1.17 7.91
C MET A 1 -2.99 2.48 8.38
N THR A 2 -3.52 3.20 9.38
CA THR A 2 -2.99 4.52 9.81
C THR A 2 -1.49 4.57 10.11
N LYS A 3 -0.93 3.53 10.74
CA LYS A 3 0.51 3.42 11.01
C LYS A 3 1.35 3.38 9.73
N PHE A 4 0.88 2.69 8.69
CA PHE A 4 1.53 2.63 7.39
C PHE A 4 1.47 4.00 6.69
N ILE A 5 0.30 4.65 6.70
CA ILE A 5 0.12 5.99 6.12
C ILE A 5 1.10 6.99 6.73
N GLY A 6 1.18 7.05 8.07
CA GLY A 6 2.13 7.95 8.74
C GLY A 6 3.59 7.63 8.44
N ALA A 7 3.95 6.35 8.26
CA ALA A 7 5.30 5.97 7.83
C ALA A 7 5.59 6.47 6.40
N VAL A 8 4.64 6.31 5.48
CA VAL A 8 4.75 6.80 4.10
C VAL A 8 4.98 8.31 4.08
N GLU A 9 4.23 9.10 4.85
CA GLU A 9 4.41 10.54 4.95
C GLU A 9 5.82 10.92 5.43
N VAL A 10 6.30 10.28 6.50
CA VAL A 10 7.66 10.51 7.03
C VAL A 10 8.73 10.18 5.99
N VAL A 11 8.61 9.02 5.34
CA VAL A 11 9.59 8.57 4.34
C VAL A 11 9.62 9.50 3.14
N ARG A 12 8.46 9.93 2.64
CA ARG A 12 8.35 10.87 1.52
C ARG A 12 9.04 12.19 1.83
N VAL A 13 8.82 12.74 3.03
CA VAL A 13 9.51 13.95 3.49
C VAL A 13 11.03 13.76 3.58
N ASN A 14 11.49 12.62 4.10
CA ASN A 14 12.92 12.36 4.28
C ASN A 14 13.66 12.10 2.96
N THR A 15 12.99 11.45 2.00
CA THR A 15 13.62 10.99 0.75
C THR A 15 13.42 11.93 -0.42
N GLY A 16 12.38 12.77 -0.41
CA GLY A 16 12.02 13.57 -1.58
C GLY A 16 11.26 12.80 -2.66
N LEU A 17 10.87 11.54 -2.40
CA LEU A 17 10.33 10.61 -3.39
C LEU A 17 8.85 10.32 -3.16
N GLN A 18 8.11 10.08 -4.25
CA GLN A 18 6.74 9.54 -4.24
C GLN A 18 6.75 8.08 -3.80
N LEU A 19 5.60 7.56 -3.33
CA LEU A 19 5.50 6.19 -2.82
C LEU A 19 5.90 5.16 -3.88
N GLY A 20 5.43 5.30 -5.12
CA GLY A 20 5.80 4.36 -6.18
C GLY A 20 7.29 4.33 -6.53
N ARG A 21 8.02 5.42 -6.25
CA ARG A 21 9.49 5.45 -6.36
C ARG A 21 10.18 4.82 -5.16
N ILE A 22 9.58 4.88 -3.97
CA ILE A 22 10.08 4.23 -2.75
C ILE A 22 9.92 2.72 -2.87
N THR A 23 8.76 2.25 -3.35
CA THR A 23 8.46 0.81 -3.51
C THR A 23 9.00 0.24 -4.83
N ASN A 24 9.36 1.12 -5.79
CA ASN A 24 9.71 0.76 -7.17
C ASN A 24 8.60 -0.03 -7.90
N VAL A 25 7.35 0.23 -7.51
CA VAL A 25 6.11 -0.33 -8.06
C VAL A 25 5.07 0.77 -8.02
N TRP A 26 4.28 0.92 -9.07
CA TRP A 26 3.24 1.97 -9.12
C TRP A 26 1.84 1.47 -8.74
N CYS A 27 1.64 0.15 -8.72
CA CYS A 27 0.46 -0.44 -8.10
C CYS A 27 0.73 -1.88 -7.67
N SER A 28 0.90 -2.09 -6.38
CA SER A 28 1.23 -3.37 -5.77
C SER A 28 0.06 -4.37 -5.80
N SER A 29 -1.19 -3.89 -5.78
CA SER A 29 -2.39 -4.73 -5.86
C SER A 29 -2.93 -4.98 -7.27
N CYS A 30 -2.53 -4.19 -8.27
CA CYS A 30 -3.14 -4.24 -9.60
C CYS A 30 -2.90 -5.57 -10.32
N GLY A 31 -3.99 -6.22 -10.75
CA GLY A 31 -3.97 -7.42 -11.58
C GLY A 31 -3.53 -8.71 -10.87
N VAL A 32 -3.28 -8.67 -9.56
CA VAL A 32 -2.78 -9.83 -8.80
C VAL A 32 -3.60 -10.18 -7.54
N CYS A 33 -4.44 -9.26 -7.08
CA CYS A 33 -5.29 -9.43 -5.91
C CYS A 33 -6.73 -9.76 -6.34
N ASP A 34 -6.97 -11.03 -6.66
CA ASP A 34 -8.29 -11.55 -7.06
C ASP A 34 -8.66 -12.79 -6.21
N GLY A 35 -9.95 -13.04 -6.08
CA GLY A 35 -10.52 -14.12 -5.27
C GLY A 35 -10.46 -13.86 -3.77
N ASP A 36 -10.56 -14.94 -2.99
CA ASP A 36 -10.46 -14.90 -1.53
C ASP A 36 -9.00 -14.76 -1.09
N LEU A 37 -8.68 -13.62 -0.51
CA LEU A 37 -7.32 -13.24 -0.13
C LEU A 37 -6.98 -13.63 1.32
N ARG A 38 -7.95 -14.15 2.09
CA ARG A 38 -7.74 -14.53 3.50
C ARG A 38 -6.72 -15.65 3.60
N GLU A 39 -5.73 -15.46 4.46
CA GLU A 39 -4.59 -16.36 4.66
C GLU A 39 -3.78 -16.65 3.38
N SER A 40 -4.07 -15.97 2.26
CA SER A 40 -3.35 -16.14 1.00
C SER A 40 -1.91 -15.68 1.17
N SER A 41 -0.97 -16.48 0.68
CA SER A 41 0.46 -16.16 0.62
C SER A 41 0.95 -16.01 -0.84
N GLY A 42 0.02 -15.74 -1.77
CA GLY A 42 0.32 -15.56 -3.19
C GLY A 42 0.94 -14.20 -3.52
N THR A 43 0.93 -13.84 -4.82
CA THR A 43 1.56 -12.62 -5.34
C THR A 43 1.06 -11.35 -4.65
N CYS A 44 -0.25 -11.24 -4.40
CA CYS A 44 -0.83 -10.11 -3.67
C CYS A 44 -0.18 -9.92 -2.29
N TYR A 45 -0.01 -11.00 -1.53
CA TYR A 45 0.65 -10.96 -0.22
C TYR A 45 2.13 -10.61 -0.34
N THR A 46 2.87 -11.22 -1.27
CA THR A 46 4.30 -10.93 -1.42
C THR A 46 4.57 -9.50 -1.87
N ASN A 47 3.71 -8.93 -2.72
CA ASN A 47 3.80 -7.54 -3.15
C ASN A 47 3.56 -6.58 -1.98
N TRP A 48 2.52 -6.84 -1.17
CA TRP A 48 2.25 -6.07 0.04
C TRP A 48 3.46 -6.07 0.98
N ILE A 49 4.03 -7.24 1.26
CA ILE A 49 5.21 -7.35 2.13
C ILE A 49 6.41 -6.59 1.56
N ALA A 50 6.66 -6.71 0.25
CA ALA A 50 7.75 -6.00 -0.41
C ALA A 50 7.59 -4.47 -0.33
N ALA A 51 6.39 -3.95 -0.60
CA ALA A 51 6.10 -2.52 -0.50
C ALA A 51 6.26 -2.01 0.94
N ARG A 52 5.74 -2.77 1.91
CA ARG A 52 5.89 -2.47 3.34
C ARG A 52 7.35 -2.44 3.78
N ASP A 53 8.15 -3.42 3.34
CA ASP A 53 9.56 -3.51 3.70
C ASP A 53 10.39 -2.40 3.03
N ALA A 54 10.03 -1.98 1.82
CA ALA A 54 10.63 -0.82 1.16
C ALA A 54 10.38 0.47 1.95
N VAL A 55 9.14 0.72 2.39
CA VAL A 55 8.81 1.86 3.26
C VAL A 55 9.54 1.77 4.60
N ASN A 56 9.57 0.59 5.24
CA ASN A 56 10.28 0.38 6.51
C ASN A 56 11.79 0.67 6.39
N THR A 57 12.39 0.22 5.29
CA THR A 57 13.82 0.40 4.97
C THR A 57 14.13 1.87 4.69
N ALA A 58 13.33 2.53 3.85
CA ALA A 58 13.49 3.95 3.54
C ALA A 58 13.25 4.85 4.76
N GLY A 59 12.42 4.39 5.71
CA GLY A 59 12.21 5.02 7.01
C GLY A 59 13.31 4.77 8.03
N GLN A 60 14.35 3.98 7.69
CA GLN A 60 15.48 3.67 8.58
C GLN A 60 15.04 3.15 9.97
N GLY A 61 13.90 2.43 10.03
CA GLY A 61 13.35 1.91 11.28
C GLY A 61 12.69 2.94 12.20
N GLN A 62 12.43 4.18 11.72
CA GLN A 62 11.67 5.18 12.48
C GLN A 62 10.22 4.73 12.79
N VAL A 63 9.66 3.88 11.92
CA VAL A 63 8.34 3.27 12.14
C VAL A 63 8.45 1.77 11.90
N ASP A 64 8.24 0.96 12.94
CA ASP A 64 8.24 -0.50 12.81
C ASP A 64 6.98 -0.99 12.08
N LEU A 65 7.11 -1.40 10.82
CA LEU A 65 6.00 -1.91 10.02
C LEU A 65 5.90 -3.44 10.03
N ASN A 66 6.82 -4.17 10.69
CA ASN A 66 6.92 -5.63 10.57
C ASN A 66 5.67 -6.39 11.07
N SER A 67 4.87 -5.76 11.94
CA SER A 67 3.61 -6.32 12.44
C SER A 67 2.43 -6.15 11.49
N ILE A 68 2.56 -5.34 10.43
CA ILE A 68 1.48 -5.05 9.49
C ILE A 68 1.56 -6.01 8.29
N ASN A 69 1.36 -7.30 8.54
CA ASN A 69 1.39 -8.33 7.49
C ASN A 69 0.03 -8.49 6.77
N ARG A 70 -1.05 -8.37 7.53
CA ARG A 70 -2.42 -8.64 7.09
C ARG A 70 -3.39 -7.68 7.78
N ASP A 71 -4.57 -7.54 7.21
CA ASP A 71 -5.71 -6.91 7.83
C ASP A 71 -6.29 -7.80 8.96
N PRO A 72 -7.27 -7.29 9.74
CA PRO A 72 -7.86 -8.04 10.85
C PRO A 72 -8.58 -9.34 10.45
N TRP A 73 -8.89 -9.53 9.17
CA TRP A 73 -9.61 -10.69 8.64
C TRP A 73 -8.70 -11.69 7.92
N GLY A 74 -7.39 -11.42 7.86
CA GLY A 74 -6.37 -12.33 7.33
C GLY A 74 -5.97 -12.06 5.88
N SER A 75 -6.52 -11.02 5.24
CA SER A 75 -6.12 -10.64 3.88
C SER A 75 -4.87 -9.76 3.90
N PRO A 76 -3.97 -9.82 2.90
CA PRO A 76 -2.97 -8.78 2.71
C PRO A 76 -3.64 -7.41 2.53
N TYR A 77 -2.95 -6.33 2.92
CA TYR A 77 -3.41 -4.99 2.54
C TYR A 77 -3.16 -4.77 1.04
N LEU A 78 -4.06 -4.05 0.42
CA LEU A 78 -4.03 -3.71 -1.00
C LEU A 78 -3.45 -2.32 -1.13
N LEU A 79 -2.36 -2.15 -1.88
CA LEU A 79 -1.68 -0.88 -2.03
C LEU A 79 -1.65 -0.48 -3.49
N ASP A 80 -2.08 0.74 -3.73
CA ASP A 80 -2.07 1.42 -5.02
C ASP A 80 -1.18 2.67 -4.88
N GLU A 81 -0.04 2.71 -5.58
CA GLU A 81 1.00 3.73 -5.48
C GLU A 81 0.98 4.71 -6.66
N SER A 82 -0.20 5.00 -7.21
CA SER A 82 -0.38 5.76 -8.45
C SER A 82 0.03 7.24 -8.39
N GLU A 83 0.43 7.81 -7.25
CA GLU A 83 0.83 9.23 -7.23
C GLU A 83 2.08 9.48 -8.07
N GLY A 84 1.90 10.13 -9.22
CA GLY A 84 2.97 10.45 -10.15
C GLY A 84 3.39 9.27 -11.03
N ASP A 85 2.55 8.23 -11.14
CA ASP A 85 2.74 7.16 -12.12
C ASP A 85 2.78 7.78 -13.53
N PRO A 86 3.86 7.58 -14.32
CA PRO A 86 3.98 8.11 -15.67
C PRO A 86 2.96 7.53 -16.67
N SER A 87 2.30 6.43 -16.33
CA SER A 87 1.27 5.78 -17.15
C SER A 87 -0.15 6.28 -16.85
N GLU A 88 -0.35 7.03 -15.77
CA GLU A 88 -1.63 7.58 -15.34
C GLU A 88 -1.65 9.11 -15.38
N ALA A 89 -2.78 9.71 -14.98
CA ALA A 89 -2.81 11.14 -14.73
C ALA A 89 -1.87 11.48 -13.57
N SER A 90 -1.15 12.59 -13.67
CA SER A 90 -0.07 12.93 -12.73
C SER A 90 -0.51 13.07 -11.27
N CYS A 91 -1.81 13.24 -11.00
CA CYS A 91 -2.37 13.48 -9.66
C CYS A 91 -3.49 12.50 -9.31
N VAL A 92 -3.17 11.21 -9.32
CA VAL A 92 -3.98 10.14 -8.74
C VAL A 92 -3.50 9.88 -7.31
N TYR A 93 -4.42 9.72 -6.36
CA TYR A 93 -4.06 9.43 -4.96
C TYR A 93 -3.46 8.03 -4.85
N ASP A 94 -2.43 7.87 -4.01
CA ASP A 94 -2.14 6.52 -3.51
C ASP A 94 -3.26 6.10 -2.55
N THR A 95 -3.55 4.80 -2.53
CA THR A 95 -4.54 4.24 -1.62
C THR A 95 -4.01 3.00 -0.94
N ILE A 96 -4.41 2.81 0.32
CA ILE A 96 -4.26 1.54 1.03
C ILE A 96 -5.65 1.04 1.41
N SER A 97 -5.93 -0.21 1.10
CA SER A 97 -7.23 -0.84 1.34
C SER A 97 -7.10 -2.18 2.07
N SER A 98 -8.18 -2.58 2.74
CA SER A 98 -8.41 -3.94 3.24
C SER A 98 -9.56 -4.54 2.44
N ALA A 99 -9.45 -5.83 2.11
CA ALA A 99 -10.49 -6.60 1.40
C ALA A 99 -11.63 -7.06 2.34
N GLY A 100 -11.69 -6.49 3.55
CA GLY A 100 -12.79 -6.72 4.48
C GLY A 100 -12.95 -8.16 5.00
N PRO A 101 -14.03 -8.38 5.77
CA PRO A 101 -14.45 -9.70 6.24
C PRO A 101 -14.62 -10.79 5.17
N ASP A 102 -15.10 -10.45 3.97
CA ASP A 102 -15.37 -11.43 2.92
C ASP A 102 -14.09 -11.91 2.22
N GLY A 103 -13.02 -11.13 2.30
CA GLY A 103 -11.70 -11.42 1.78
C GLY A 103 -11.55 -11.13 0.29
N ILE A 104 -12.54 -10.51 -0.34
CA ILE A 104 -12.62 -10.31 -1.79
C ILE A 104 -12.48 -8.83 -2.08
N SER A 105 -11.45 -8.44 -2.83
CA SER A 105 -11.28 -7.04 -3.22
C SER A 105 -12.41 -6.57 -4.15
N GLY A 106 -12.83 -5.32 -3.98
CA GLY A 106 -13.79 -4.65 -4.85
C GLY A 106 -15.25 -4.93 -4.48
N THR A 107 -15.50 -5.45 -3.27
CA THR A 107 -16.84 -5.68 -2.74
C THR A 107 -17.24 -4.56 -1.77
N SER A 108 -18.41 -4.69 -1.15
CA SER A 108 -19.01 -3.63 -0.32
C SER A 108 -18.37 -3.45 1.06
N ASP A 109 -17.57 -4.41 1.52
CA ASP A 109 -16.93 -4.40 2.84
C ASP A 109 -15.45 -4.01 2.80
N ASP A 110 -14.94 -3.67 1.62
CA ASP A 110 -13.64 -3.04 1.45
C ASP A 110 -13.54 -1.76 2.28
N ILE A 111 -12.38 -1.59 2.92
CA ILE A 111 -12.06 -0.38 3.69
C ILE A 111 -10.83 0.26 3.07
N SER A 112 -11.02 1.42 2.44
CA SER A 112 -9.96 2.16 1.76
C SER A 112 -9.63 3.48 2.43
N PHE A 113 -8.35 3.82 2.43
CA PHE A 113 -7.84 5.13 2.85
C PHE A 113 -6.98 5.72 1.74
N THR A 114 -7.25 6.98 1.41
CA THR A 114 -6.35 7.78 0.57
C THR A 114 -5.14 8.22 1.38
N ILE A 115 -3.95 8.07 0.82
CA ILE A 115 -2.73 8.66 1.36
C ILE A 115 -2.66 10.10 0.82
N PRO A 116 -2.41 11.12 1.66
CA PRO A 116 -2.29 12.50 1.20
C PRO A 116 -1.24 12.65 0.10
N PHE A 117 -1.52 13.53 -0.87
CA PHE A 117 -0.57 13.86 -1.92
C PHE A 117 0.74 14.37 -1.33
N TYR A 118 1.84 13.94 -1.93
CA TYR A 118 3.16 14.47 -1.64
C TYR A 118 3.56 15.62 -2.56
N SER A 119 3.31 15.46 -3.85
CA SER A 119 3.84 16.27 -4.95
C SER A 119 2.76 17.01 -5.73
N CYS A 120 1.54 16.47 -5.77
CA CYS A 120 0.39 17.15 -6.35
C CYS A 120 -0.25 18.12 -5.35
N ARG A 121 -0.56 19.33 -5.80
CA ARG A 121 -1.18 20.40 -5.00
C ARG A 121 -2.35 21.03 -5.74
#